data_AF-I9K7Z0-F1
#
_entry.id   AF-I9K7Z0-F1
#
_cell.length_a   1.000
_cell.length_b   1.000
_cell.length_c   1.000
_cell.angle_alpha   90.00
_cell.angle_beta   90.00
_cell.angle_gamma   90.00
#
_symmetry.space_group_name_H-M   'P 1'
#
loop_
_entity.id
_entity.type
_entity.pdbx_description
1 polymer ?
#
loop_
_entity_poly.entity_id
_entity_poly.type
_entity_poly.pdbx_seq_one_letter_code
_entity_poly.pdbx_strand_id
1 'polypeptide(L)'
;MKNKRYSHGEELSNTLSHGAGILLGITAGYFLLEKALANPHPYWATGCVLAYLVGMLASYISSTWYHGSRPGKRKELLRKFDHGAIYLHIAGTYTPFTLLVLRHAGGWGWGIFTFVWLSAIVGFILAFKKLKEHSNLETICFVGMGSAILVALKPLMDCLSAIGASPAFWWLLGGGASYIMGAVFYSLRKPYMHAVFHLFCLGGSIGHIIAIWLIL
;
A
#
# COMPACT_ATOMS: atom_id res chain seq x y z
N MET A 1 -3.66 19.34 -26.79
CA MET A 1 -2.32 18.93 -26.34
C MET A 1 -2.27 17.42 -26.18
N LYS A 2 -1.51 16.72 -27.04
CA LYS A 2 -1.33 15.25 -27.00
C LYS A 2 -0.38 14.88 -25.86
N ASN A 3 -0.86 14.85 -24.61
CA ASN A 3 -0.13 14.26 -23.49
C ASN A 3 -0.23 12.72 -23.56
N LYS A 4 0.50 12.08 -24.48
CA LYS A 4 0.70 10.62 -24.45
C LYS A 4 1.99 10.35 -23.66
N ARG A 5 1.83 10.20 -22.34
CA ARG A 5 2.91 9.90 -21.38
C ARG A 5 3.46 8.49 -21.55
N TYR A 6 2.59 7.55 -21.90
CA TYR A 6 2.91 6.15 -22.13
C TYR A 6 2.42 5.73 -23.52
N SER A 7 3.11 4.79 -24.13
CA SER A 7 2.63 4.12 -25.34
C SER A 7 1.36 3.32 -25.06
N HIS A 8 0.63 2.90 -26.11
CA HIS A 8 -0.58 2.10 -25.91
C HIS A 8 -0.28 0.75 -25.21
N GLY A 9 0.83 0.11 -25.57
CA GLY A 9 1.26 -1.14 -24.93
C GLY A 9 1.63 -0.97 -23.47
N GLU A 10 2.25 0.16 -23.09
CA GLU A 10 2.55 0.48 -21.70
C GLU A 10 1.27 0.76 -20.89
N GLU A 11 0.33 1.56 -21.43
CA GLU A 11 -0.97 1.80 -20.76
C GLU A 11 -1.74 0.50 -20.55
N LEU A 12 -1.72 -0.40 -21.54
CA LEU A 12 -2.35 -1.72 -21.43
C LEU A 12 -1.68 -2.56 -20.33
N SER A 13 -0.35 -2.62 -20.33
CA SER A 13 0.42 -3.37 -19.32
C SER A 13 0.15 -2.84 -17.91
N ASN A 14 0.15 -1.52 -17.74
CA ASN A 14 -0.13 -0.85 -16.48
C ASN A 14 -1.57 -1.10 -15.98
N THR A 15 -2.54 -1.10 -16.92
CA THR A 15 -3.95 -1.36 -16.61
C THR A 15 -4.15 -2.82 -16.18
N LEU A 16 -3.58 -3.77 -16.91
CA LEU A 16 -3.72 -5.20 -16.62
C LEU A 16 -3.03 -5.59 -15.31
N SER A 17 -1.84 -5.05 -15.05
CA SER A 17 -1.08 -5.38 -13.84
C SER A 17 -1.81 -4.95 -12.57
N HIS A 18 -2.37 -3.74 -12.52
CA HIS A 18 -3.17 -3.30 -11.37
C HIS A 18 -4.60 -3.85 -11.38
N GLY A 19 -5.16 -4.19 -12.55
CA GLY A 19 -6.38 -4.98 -12.64
C GLY A 19 -6.24 -6.34 -11.94
N ALA A 20 -5.10 -7.01 -12.07
CA ALA A 20 -4.79 -8.22 -11.31
C ALA A 20 -4.69 -7.94 -9.79
N GLY A 21 -4.18 -6.78 -9.40
CA GLY A 21 -4.18 -6.32 -8.00
C GLY A 21 -5.59 -6.17 -7.40
N ILE A 22 -6.59 -5.75 -8.19
CA ILE A 22 -7.99 -5.70 -7.76
C ILE A 22 -8.51 -7.11 -7.45
N LEU A 23 -8.28 -8.06 -8.36
CA LEU A 23 -8.69 -9.46 -8.16
C LEU A 23 -8.01 -10.06 -6.93
N LEU A 24 -6.71 -9.84 -6.78
CA LEU A 24 -5.96 -10.23 -5.58
C LEU A 24 -6.58 -9.65 -4.31
N GLY A 25 -6.90 -8.36 -4.29
CA GLY A 25 -7.49 -7.68 -3.13
C GLY A 25 -8.89 -8.21 -2.77
N ILE A 26 -9.73 -8.51 -3.75
CA ILE A 26 -11.07 -9.08 -3.52
C ILE A 26 -10.95 -10.51 -2.96
N THR A 27 -10.15 -11.36 -3.61
CA THR A 27 -10.00 -12.76 -3.19
C THR A 27 -9.32 -12.87 -1.83
N ALA A 28 -8.16 -12.22 -1.65
CA ALA A 28 -7.48 -12.22 -0.36
C ALA A 28 -8.31 -11.53 0.72
N GLY A 29 -9.01 -10.45 0.38
CA GLY A 29 -9.86 -9.70 1.31
C GLY A 29 -11.01 -10.53 1.86
N TYR A 30 -11.63 -11.37 1.02
CA TYR A 30 -12.64 -12.34 1.48
C TYR A 30 -12.07 -13.25 2.58
N PHE A 31 -10.96 -13.92 2.32
CA PHE A 31 -10.34 -14.84 3.29
C PHE A 31 -9.82 -14.13 4.54
N LEU A 32 -9.23 -12.94 4.39
CA LEU A 32 -8.77 -12.14 5.53
C LEU A 32 -9.95 -11.70 6.42
N LEU A 33 -11.10 -11.35 5.84
CA LEU A 33 -12.29 -10.99 6.58
C LEU A 33 -12.90 -12.20 7.30
N GLU A 34 -12.99 -13.37 6.65
CA GLU A 34 -13.43 -14.60 7.32
C GLU A 34 -12.55 -14.91 8.54
N LYS A 35 -11.23 -14.83 8.35
CA LYS A 35 -10.27 -15.05 9.43
C LYS A 35 -10.38 -14.00 10.54
N ALA A 36 -10.57 -12.74 10.18
CA ALA A 36 -10.74 -11.65 11.14
C ALA A 36 -12.03 -11.79 11.97
N LEU A 37 -13.11 -12.29 11.38
CA LEU A 37 -14.36 -12.56 12.09
C LEU A 37 -14.23 -13.73 13.08
N ALA A 38 -13.33 -14.68 12.80
CA ALA A 38 -13.00 -15.79 13.69
C ALA A 38 -11.94 -15.46 14.77
N ASN A 39 -11.33 -14.27 14.71
CA ASN A 39 -10.30 -13.83 15.66
C ASN A 39 -10.90 -13.62 17.07
N PRO A 40 -10.14 -13.85 18.17
CA PRO A 40 -10.61 -13.58 19.55
C PRO A 40 -11.08 -12.15 19.81
N HIS A 41 -10.65 -11.19 19.00
CA HIS A 41 -11.02 -9.77 19.06
C HIS A 41 -11.56 -9.28 17.70
N PRO A 42 -12.75 -9.77 17.28
CA PRO A 42 -13.20 -9.67 15.89
C PRO A 42 -13.46 -8.23 15.45
N TYR A 43 -13.91 -7.34 16.34
CA TYR A 43 -14.12 -5.93 16.02
C TYR A 43 -12.83 -5.22 15.59
N TRP A 44 -11.74 -5.47 16.31
CA TRP A 44 -10.44 -4.88 16.00
C TRP A 44 -9.84 -5.52 14.76
N ALA A 45 -9.88 -6.85 14.67
CA ALA A 45 -9.37 -7.59 13.52
C ALA A 45 -10.07 -7.15 12.22
N THR A 46 -11.40 -7.09 12.23
CA THR A 46 -12.20 -6.70 11.06
C THR A 46 -11.93 -5.24 10.67
N GLY A 47 -11.89 -4.32 11.64
CA GLY A 47 -11.58 -2.92 11.37
C GLY A 47 -10.19 -2.74 10.73
N CYS A 48 -9.19 -3.50 11.19
CA CYS A 48 -7.84 -3.46 10.64
C CYS A 48 -7.77 -4.02 9.22
N VAL A 49 -8.44 -5.15 8.97
CA VAL A 49 -8.52 -5.74 7.63
C VAL A 49 -9.24 -4.81 6.67
N LEU A 50 -10.36 -4.20 7.07
CA LEU A 50 -11.08 -3.23 6.25
C LEU A 50 -10.21 -2.00 5.91
N ALA A 51 -9.47 -1.47 6.88
CA ALA A 51 -8.55 -0.35 6.63
C ALA A 51 -7.48 -0.72 5.60
N TYR A 52 -6.90 -1.93 5.70
CA TYR A 52 -5.95 -2.44 4.71
C TYR A 52 -6.58 -2.59 3.32
N LEU A 53 -7.74 -3.25 3.23
CA LEU A 53 -8.41 -3.52 1.96
C LEU A 53 -8.89 -2.25 1.27
N VAL A 54 -9.42 -1.28 2.02
CA VAL A 54 -9.84 0.01 1.47
C VAL A 54 -8.64 0.74 0.88
N GLY A 55 -7.51 0.80 1.60
CA GLY A 55 -6.28 1.43 1.08
C GLY A 55 -5.74 0.74 -0.18
N MET A 56 -5.63 -0.59 -0.13
CA MET A 56 -5.14 -1.41 -1.25
C MET A 56 -6.03 -1.30 -2.49
N LEU A 57 -7.34 -1.49 -2.34
CA LEU A 57 -8.30 -1.42 -3.45
C LEU A 57 -8.42 0.00 -4.00
N ALA A 58 -8.40 1.03 -3.15
CA ALA A 58 -8.38 2.41 -3.63
C ALA A 58 -7.19 2.66 -4.57
N SER A 59 -6.00 2.15 -4.22
CA SER A 59 -4.80 2.26 -5.05
C SER A 59 -4.96 1.52 -6.38
N TYR A 60 -5.33 0.24 -6.37
CA TYR A 60 -5.43 -0.53 -7.61
C TYR A 60 -6.57 -0.11 -8.53
N ILE A 61 -7.74 0.26 -7.97
CA ILE A 61 -8.88 0.73 -8.76
C ILE A 61 -8.57 2.08 -9.42
N SER A 62 -8.05 3.04 -8.64
CA SER A 62 -7.73 4.36 -9.18
C SER A 62 -6.65 4.29 -10.26
N SER A 63 -5.65 3.44 -10.07
CA SER A 63 -4.59 3.22 -11.05
C SER A 63 -5.08 2.54 -12.32
N THR A 64 -5.89 1.49 -12.20
CA THR A 64 -6.49 0.79 -13.34
C THR A 64 -7.35 1.73 -14.18
N TRP A 65 -8.16 2.58 -13.53
CA TRP A 65 -8.94 3.59 -14.23
C TRP A 65 -8.08 4.70 -14.84
N TYR A 66 -7.02 5.14 -14.16
CA TYR A 66 -6.09 6.15 -14.69
C TYR A 66 -5.46 5.69 -15.99
N HIS A 67 -4.87 4.48 -16.01
CA HIS A 67 -4.20 3.94 -17.18
C HIS A 67 -5.17 3.54 -18.30
N GLY A 68 -6.33 2.98 -17.95
CA GLY A 68 -7.38 2.64 -18.91
C GLY A 68 -8.10 3.85 -19.53
N SER A 69 -7.91 5.06 -18.99
CA SER A 69 -8.57 6.26 -19.48
C SER A 69 -7.88 6.89 -20.69
N ARG A 70 -8.69 7.45 -21.58
CA ARG A 70 -8.23 8.27 -22.71
C ARG A 70 -7.65 9.61 -22.23
N PRO A 71 -6.71 10.23 -22.97
CA PRO A 71 -6.18 11.55 -22.61
C PRO A 71 -7.28 12.62 -22.45
N GLY A 72 -7.18 13.44 -21.40
CA GLY A 72 -8.12 14.53 -21.11
C GLY A 72 -8.25 14.81 -19.61
N LYS A 73 -9.15 15.73 -19.26
CA LYS A 73 -9.38 16.19 -17.86
C LYS A 73 -9.66 15.05 -16.90
N ARG A 74 -10.42 14.03 -17.33
CA ARG A 74 -10.72 12.84 -16.52
C ARG A 74 -9.45 12.06 -16.16
N LYS A 75 -8.55 11.85 -17.12
CA LYS A 75 -7.27 11.16 -16.88
C LYS A 75 -6.38 11.93 -15.92
N GLU A 76 -6.37 13.25 -16.01
CA GLU A 76 -5.63 14.11 -15.06
C GLU A 76 -6.19 14.03 -13.64
N LEU A 77 -7.51 13.98 -13.49
CA LEU A 77 -8.15 13.80 -12.19
C LEU A 77 -7.86 12.40 -11.62
N LEU A 78 -7.99 11.34 -12.42
CA LEU A 78 -7.69 9.97 -12.01
C LEU A 78 -6.22 9.81 -11.61
N ARG A 79 -5.30 10.52 -12.27
CA ARG A 79 -3.89 10.57 -11.87
C ARG A 79 -3.71 11.09 -10.44
N LYS A 80 -4.50 12.09 -10.03
CA LYS A 80 -4.46 12.63 -8.65
C LYS A 80 -4.95 11.62 -7.64
N PHE A 81 -6.04 10.91 -7.96
CA PHE A 81 -6.54 9.82 -7.13
C PHE A 81 -5.54 8.67 -7.02
N ASP A 82 -4.95 8.27 -8.15
CA ASP A 82 -3.93 7.22 -8.23
C ASP A 82 -2.73 7.52 -7.32
N HIS A 83 -2.18 8.74 -7.40
CA HIS A 83 -1.07 9.15 -6.52
C HIS A 83 -1.50 9.31 -5.05
N GLY A 84 -2.68 9.88 -4.81
CA GLY A 84 -3.21 10.02 -3.45
C GLY A 84 -3.46 8.67 -2.78
N ALA A 85 -3.99 7.69 -3.52
CA ALA A 85 -4.35 6.40 -2.99
C ALA A 85 -3.15 5.57 -2.51
N ILE A 86 -1.93 5.85 -3.01
CA ILE A 86 -0.69 5.25 -2.48
C ILE A 86 -0.52 5.57 -1.00
N TYR A 87 -0.78 6.82 -0.57
CA TYR A 87 -0.73 7.20 0.84
C TYR A 87 -1.71 6.40 1.70
N LEU A 88 -2.94 6.21 1.19
CA LEU A 88 -3.96 5.42 1.88
C LEU A 88 -3.58 3.93 1.94
N HIS A 89 -2.99 3.39 0.88
CA HIS A 89 -2.49 2.01 0.85
C HIS A 89 -1.40 1.81 1.92
N ILE A 90 -0.42 2.71 2.01
CA ILE A 90 0.62 2.64 3.06
C ILE A 90 0.00 2.75 4.46
N ALA A 91 -0.98 3.64 4.70
CA ALA A 91 -1.65 3.69 5.99
C ALA A 91 -2.43 2.40 6.31
N GLY A 92 -3.08 1.83 5.31
CA GLY A 92 -3.77 0.55 5.40
C GLY A 92 -2.85 -0.59 5.79
N THR A 93 -1.63 -0.67 5.24
CA THR A 93 -0.67 -1.74 5.58
C THR A 93 -0.19 -1.67 7.02
N TYR A 94 -0.08 -0.48 7.60
CA TYR A 94 0.35 -0.28 8.99
C TYR A 94 -0.71 -0.66 10.01
N THR A 95 -1.98 -0.44 9.67
CA THR A 95 -3.10 -0.50 10.63
C THR A 95 -3.16 -1.83 11.41
N PRO A 96 -3.11 -3.02 10.77
CA PRO A 96 -3.10 -4.30 11.48
C PRO A 96 -1.92 -4.46 12.46
N PHE A 97 -0.71 -4.09 12.07
CA PHE A 97 0.47 -4.22 12.93
C PHE A 97 0.44 -3.24 14.10
N THR A 98 -0.02 -2.01 13.86
CA THR A 98 -0.10 -1.01 14.93
C THR A 98 -1.21 -1.29 15.94
N LEU A 99 -2.35 -1.82 15.50
CA LEU A 99 -3.56 -1.94 16.34
C LEU A 99 -3.86 -3.37 16.82
N LEU A 100 -3.37 -4.41 16.15
CA LEU A 100 -3.49 -5.80 16.62
C LEU A 100 -2.25 -6.26 17.38
N VAL A 101 -1.06 -5.90 16.89
CA VAL A 101 0.20 -6.39 17.47
C VAL A 101 0.78 -5.41 18.50
N LEU A 102 0.94 -4.14 18.11
CA LEU A 102 1.64 -3.14 18.93
C LEU A 102 0.75 -2.29 19.85
N ARG A 103 -0.57 -2.46 19.81
CA ARG A 103 -1.51 -1.56 20.50
C ARG A 103 -1.25 -1.41 21.99
N HIS A 104 -0.83 -2.52 22.62
CA HIS A 104 -0.54 -2.61 24.05
C HIS A 104 0.96 -2.52 24.36
N ALA A 105 1.81 -2.30 23.34
CA ALA A 105 3.25 -2.14 23.48
C ALA A 105 3.62 -0.70 23.88
N GLY A 106 2.97 -0.17 24.92
CA GLY A 106 3.09 1.22 25.34
C GLY A 106 2.60 2.22 24.28
N GLY A 107 3.34 3.30 24.07
CA GLY A 107 2.99 4.35 23.10
C GLY A 107 3.26 4.00 21.62
N TRP A 108 3.88 2.84 21.33
CA TRP A 108 4.35 2.53 19.97
C TRP A 108 3.22 2.33 18.97
N GLY A 109 2.24 1.47 19.27
CA GLY A 109 1.14 1.17 18.35
C GLY A 109 0.36 2.41 17.95
N TRP A 110 -0.16 3.15 18.94
CA TRP A 110 -0.91 4.38 18.69
C TRP A 110 -0.05 5.51 18.11
N GLY A 111 1.19 5.69 18.57
CA GLY A 111 2.08 6.72 18.06
C GLY A 111 2.38 6.56 16.57
N ILE A 112 2.74 5.35 16.14
CA ILE A 112 2.99 5.05 14.73
C ILE A 112 1.70 5.12 13.91
N PHE A 113 0.60 4.56 14.42
CA PHE A 113 -0.70 4.64 13.74
C PHE A 113 -1.10 6.08 13.44
N THR A 114 -1.07 6.95 14.45
CA THR A 114 -1.43 8.37 14.32
C THR A 114 -0.48 9.10 13.37
N PHE A 115 0.84 8.88 13.50
CA PHE A 115 1.83 9.50 12.60
C PHE A 115 1.59 9.13 11.14
N VAL A 116 1.41 7.83 10.86
CA VAL A 116 1.21 7.32 9.50
C VAL A 116 -0.12 7.82 8.93
N TRP A 117 -1.23 7.73 9.66
CA TRP A 117 -2.53 8.20 9.16
C TRP A 117 -2.60 9.70 8.94
N LEU A 118 -2.01 10.52 9.82
CA LEU A 118 -1.93 11.96 9.59
C LEU A 118 -1.08 12.28 8.36
N SER A 119 0.06 11.61 8.21
CA SER A 119 0.91 11.74 7.02
C SER A 119 0.16 11.32 5.75
N ALA A 120 -0.66 10.27 5.83
CA ALA A 120 -1.46 9.79 4.72
C ALA A 120 -2.53 10.79 4.27
N ILE A 121 -3.24 11.39 5.23
CA ILE A 121 -4.27 12.41 4.96
C ILE A 121 -3.62 13.64 4.33
N VAL A 122 -2.52 14.13 4.90
CA VAL A 122 -1.78 15.27 4.34
C VAL A 122 -1.27 14.95 2.93
N GLY A 123 -0.63 13.79 2.75
CA GLY A 123 -0.13 13.33 1.45
C GLY A 123 -1.23 13.21 0.39
N PHE A 124 -2.37 12.60 0.77
CA PHE A 124 -3.54 12.49 -0.10
C PHE A 124 -4.03 13.87 -0.54
N ILE A 125 -4.20 14.83 0.37
CA ILE A 125 -4.63 16.20 0.04
C ILE A 125 -3.61 16.90 -0.87
N LEU A 126 -2.31 16.74 -0.59
CA LEU A 126 -1.25 17.34 -1.39
C LEU A 126 -1.20 16.74 -2.81
N ALA A 127 -1.58 15.48 -3.00
CA ALA A 127 -1.66 14.85 -4.32
C ALA A 127 -2.69 15.53 -5.24
N PHE A 128 -3.67 16.26 -4.71
CA PHE A 128 -4.62 17.03 -5.53
C PHE A 128 -4.09 18.40 -5.98
N LYS A 129 -2.94 18.85 -5.45
CA LYS A 129 -2.24 20.08 -5.88
C LYS A 129 -1.48 19.82 -7.19
N LYS A 130 -0.62 20.78 -7.63
CA LYS A 130 0.16 20.65 -8.87
C LYS A 130 1.14 19.46 -8.78
N LEU A 131 0.72 18.31 -9.29
CA LEU A 131 1.56 17.12 -9.47
C LEU A 131 2.62 17.37 -10.54
N LYS A 132 3.89 17.24 -10.16
CA LYS A 132 4.99 17.11 -11.13
C LYS A 132 5.00 15.68 -11.68
N GLU A 133 5.41 15.52 -12.92
CA GLU A 133 5.37 14.21 -13.59
C GLU A 133 6.18 13.14 -12.84
N HIS A 134 7.37 13.48 -12.35
CA HIS A 134 8.24 12.57 -11.59
C HIS A 134 8.74 13.28 -10.34
N SER A 135 7.89 13.30 -9.31
CA SER A 135 8.25 13.92 -8.05
C SER A 135 9.08 12.96 -7.21
N ASN A 136 10.41 13.06 -7.28
CA ASN A 136 11.30 12.33 -6.36
C ASN A 136 10.94 12.61 -4.89
N LEU A 137 10.40 13.79 -4.60
CA LEU A 137 9.91 14.14 -3.27
C LEU A 137 8.74 13.24 -2.83
N GLU A 138 7.78 12.96 -3.72
CA GLU A 138 6.67 12.06 -3.38
C GLU A 138 7.18 10.63 -3.15
N THR A 139 8.08 10.15 -4.00
CA THR A 139 8.71 8.84 -3.81
C THR A 139 9.47 8.76 -2.48
N ILE A 140 10.21 9.79 -2.10
CA ILE A 140 10.89 9.88 -0.79
C ILE A 140 9.87 9.88 0.35
N CYS A 141 8.77 10.63 0.23
CA CYS A 141 7.71 10.63 1.24
C CYS A 141 7.07 9.25 1.40
N PHE A 142 6.79 8.54 0.31
CA PHE A 142 6.25 7.17 0.35
C PHE A 142 7.20 6.21 1.04
N VAL A 143 8.48 6.22 0.67
CA VAL A 143 9.50 5.35 1.28
C VAL A 143 9.72 5.70 2.74
N GLY A 144 9.80 6.98 3.09
CA GLY A 144 9.95 7.46 4.46
C GLY A 144 8.78 7.06 5.35
N MET A 145 7.54 7.28 4.88
CA MET A 145 6.32 6.85 5.56
C MET A 145 6.26 5.32 5.68
N GLY A 146 6.59 4.60 4.60
CA GLY A 146 6.64 3.14 4.56
C GLY A 146 7.72 2.53 5.47
N SER A 147 8.73 3.32 5.87
CA SER A 147 9.80 2.91 6.76
C SER A 147 9.59 3.31 8.22
N ALA A 148 8.46 3.94 8.55
CA ALA A 148 8.17 4.41 9.91
C ALA A 148 8.20 3.28 10.95
N ILE A 149 7.82 2.05 10.59
CA ILE A 149 7.83 0.90 11.49
C ILE A 149 9.25 0.54 11.96
N LEU A 150 10.30 0.96 11.24
CA LEU A 150 11.69 0.62 11.58
C LEU A 150 12.10 1.12 12.97
N VAL A 151 11.52 2.22 13.45
CA VAL A 151 11.80 2.76 14.79
C VAL A 151 11.27 1.86 15.91
N ALA A 152 10.32 0.98 15.60
CA ALA A 152 9.67 0.05 16.52
C ALA A 152 9.94 -1.42 16.16
N LEU A 153 11.06 -1.72 15.48
CA LEU A 153 11.42 -3.10 15.11
C LEU A 153 11.49 -4.04 16.32
N LYS A 154 12.21 -3.62 17.37
CA LYS A 154 12.36 -4.44 18.58
C LYS A 154 11.00 -4.75 19.23
N PRO A 155 10.17 -3.76 19.62
CA PRO A 155 8.87 -4.07 20.20
C PRO A 155 7.96 -4.85 19.24
N LEU A 156 8.06 -4.63 17.93
CA LEU A 156 7.30 -5.43 16.95
C LEU A 156 7.72 -6.91 16.97
N MET A 157 9.02 -7.20 16.94
CA MET A 157 9.53 -8.57 16.98
C MET A 157 9.18 -9.28 18.29
N ASP A 158 9.29 -8.57 19.42
CA ASP A 158 8.94 -9.09 20.74
C ASP A 158 7.44 -9.44 20.81
N CYS A 159 6.56 -8.52 20.35
CA CYS A 159 5.12 -8.75 20.32
C CYS A 159 4.72 -9.86 19.33
N LEU A 160 5.31 -9.91 18.14
CA LEU A 160 5.06 -10.99 17.16
C LEU A 160 5.46 -12.36 17.72
N SER A 161 6.58 -12.43 18.43
CA SER A 161 7.04 -13.67 19.06
C SER A 161 6.11 -14.10 20.20
N ALA A 162 5.62 -13.15 21.00
CA ALA A 162 4.68 -13.41 22.08
C ALA A 162 3.34 -14.01 21.59
N ILE A 163 2.90 -13.66 20.38
CA ILE A 163 1.67 -14.21 19.76
C ILE A 163 1.95 -15.41 18.83
N GLY A 164 3.19 -15.91 18.77
CA GLY A 164 3.58 -17.04 17.91
C GLY A 164 3.60 -16.71 16.41
N ALA A 165 3.60 -15.44 16.03
CA ALA A 165 3.53 -14.97 14.64
C ALA A 165 4.87 -14.44 14.11
N SER A 166 6.01 -14.91 14.64
CA SER A 166 7.35 -14.50 14.19
C SER A 166 7.56 -14.56 12.66
N PRO A 167 7.01 -15.54 11.90
CA PRO A 167 7.13 -15.54 10.44
C PRO A 167 6.53 -14.30 9.75
N ALA A 168 5.55 -13.63 10.36
CA ALA A 168 4.93 -12.42 9.81
C ALA A 168 5.95 -11.29 9.62
N PHE A 169 6.99 -11.24 10.47
CA PHE A 169 8.07 -10.26 10.35
C PHE A 169 8.81 -10.35 9.01
N TRP A 170 9.15 -11.56 8.58
CA TRP A 170 9.89 -11.76 7.32
C TRP A 170 9.04 -11.45 6.10
N TRP A 171 7.74 -11.76 6.15
CA TRP A 171 6.79 -11.37 5.11
C TRP A 171 6.57 -9.86 5.04
N LEU A 172 6.54 -9.19 6.19
CA LEU A 172 6.48 -7.73 6.27
C LEU A 172 7.75 -7.09 5.67
N LEU A 173 8.93 -7.60 6.03
CA LEU A 173 10.21 -7.13 5.52
C LEU A 173 10.33 -7.37 4.01
N GLY A 174 9.97 -8.57 3.53
CA GLY A 174 9.97 -8.90 2.11
C GLY A 174 8.98 -8.05 1.31
N GLY A 175 7.79 -7.81 1.86
CA GLY A 175 6.80 -6.92 1.27
C GLY A 175 7.29 -5.48 1.17
N GLY A 176 7.90 -4.96 2.24
CA GLY A 176 8.53 -3.63 2.26
C GLY A 176 9.68 -3.51 1.26
N ALA A 177 10.55 -4.50 1.20
CA ALA A 177 11.65 -4.56 0.22
C ALA A 177 11.13 -4.58 -1.22
N SER A 178 10.04 -5.30 -1.49
CA SER A 178 9.37 -5.30 -2.80
C SER A 178 8.88 -3.92 -3.18
N TYR A 179 8.22 -3.18 -2.27
CA TYR A 179 7.79 -1.80 -2.54
C TYR A 179 8.97 -0.85 -2.82
N ILE A 180 10.05 -0.94 -2.03
CA ILE A 180 11.25 -0.11 -2.22
C ILE A 180 11.88 -0.40 -3.58
N MET A 181 12.03 -1.69 -3.94
CA MET A 181 12.56 -2.09 -5.24
C MET A 181 11.69 -1.57 -6.38
N GLY A 182 10.37 -1.67 -6.24
CA GLY A 182 9.43 -1.05 -7.17
C GLY A 182 9.67 0.45 -7.33
N ALA A 183 9.85 1.19 -6.23
CA ALA A 183 10.10 2.64 -6.27
C ALA A 183 11.41 3.00 -7.00
N VAL A 184 12.43 2.13 -6.92
CA VAL A 184 13.65 2.25 -7.71
C VAL A 184 13.33 2.11 -9.20
N PHE A 185 12.62 1.05 -9.60
CA PHE A 185 12.21 0.86 -11.00
C PHE A 185 11.32 1.98 -11.52
N TYR A 186 10.38 2.49 -10.72
CA TYR A 186 9.55 3.65 -11.08
C TYR A 186 10.39 4.89 -11.41
N SER A 187 11.52 5.07 -10.71
CA SER A 187 12.43 6.19 -10.90
C SER A 187 13.28 6.05 -12.17
N LEU A 188 13.38 4.85 -12.74
CA LEU A 188 14.09 4.59 -13.99
C LEU A 188 13.24 5.04 -15.20
N ARG A 189 13.79 5.95 -16.01
CA ARG A 189 13.11 6.51 -17.19
C ARG A 189 13.25 5.63 -18.43
N LYS A 190 12.86 4.35 -18.33
CA LYS A 190 12.88 3.39 -19.46
C LYS A 190 11.48 2.85 -19.76
N PRO A 191 11.21 2.40 -21.00
CA PRO A 191 9.92 1.81 -21.36
C PRO A 191 9.54 0.66 -20.42
N TYR A 192 8.26 0.53 -20.10
CA TYR A 192 7.69 -0.53 -19.25
C TYR A 192 8.15 -0.55 -17.78
N MET A 193 9.06 0.34 -17.35
CA MET A 193 9.50 0.37 -15.94
C MET A 193 8.36 0.67 -14.96
N HIS A 194 7.33 1.40 -15.41
CA HIS A 194 6.11 1.61 -14.63
C HIS A 194 5.31 0.32 -14.42
N ALA A 195 5.22 -0.54 -15.43
CA ALA A 195 4.58 -1.85 -15.31
C ALA A 195 5.39 -2.77 -14.39
N VAL A 196 6.74 -2.72 -14.47
CA VAL A 196 7.61 -3.43 -13.52
C VAL A 196 7.37 -2.95 -12.10
N PHE A 197 7.26 -1.64 -11.87
CA PHE A 197 6.86 -1.07 -10.58
C PHE A 197 5.53 -1.65 -10.10
N HIS A 198 4.51 -1.75 -10.95
CA HIS A 198 3.23 -2.37 -10.59
C HIS A 198 3.39 -3.82 -10.13
N LEU A 199 4.21 -4.62 -10.80
CA LEU A 199 4.47 -6.01 -10.39
C LEU A 199 5.13 -6.10 -9.01
N PHE A 200 6.08 -5.20 -8.71
CA PHE A 200 6.67 -5.09 -7.37
C PHE A 200 5.67 -4.62 -6.31
N CYS A 201 4.71 -3.75 -6.67
CA CYS A 201 3.61 -3.38 -5.78
C CYS A 201 2.70 -4.57 -5.47
N LEU A 202 2.40 -5.43 -6.46
CA LEU A 202 1.65 -6.68 -6.24
C LEU A 202 2.42 -7.63 -5.32
N GLY A 203 3.72 -7.83 -5.55
CA GLY A 203 4.57 -8.62 -4.65
C GLY A 203 4.60 -8.06 -3.22
N GLY A 204 4.65 -6.74 -3.08
CA GLY A 204 4.55 -6.03 -1.81
C GLY A 204 3.25 -6.32 -1.07
N SER A 205 2.12 -6.25 -1.79
CA SER A 205 0.80 -6.56 -1.23
C SER A 205 0.65 -8.03 -0.87
N ILE A 206 1.18 -8.97 -1.66
CA ILE A 206 1.17 -10.40 -1.30
C ILE A 206 1.91 -10.62 0.02
N GLY A 207 3.09 -10.02 0.19
CA GLY A 207 3.83 -10.10 1.45
C GLY A 207 3.03 -9.56 2.63
N HIS A 208 2.36 -8.42 2.47
CA HIS A 208 1.52 -7.85 3.52
C HIS A 208 0.26 -8.68 3.79
N ILE A 209 -0.40 -9.23 2.77
CA ILE A 209 -1.55 -10.14 2.93
C ILE A 209 -1.16 -11.33 3.79
N ILE A 210 -0.03 -11.98 3.48
CA ILE A 210 0.43 -13.15 4.23
C ILE A 210 0.82 -12.74 5.65
N ALA A 211 1.51 -11.61 5.83
CA ALA A 211 1.88 -11.13 7.15
C ALA A 211 0.63 -10.80 8.01
N ILE A 212 -0.40 -10.18 7.42
CA ILE A 212 -1.68 -9.90 8.10
C ILE A 212 -2.39 -11.21 8.43
N TRP A 213 -2.44 -12.17 7.51
CA TRP A 213 -3.02 -13.49 7.76
C TRP A 213 -2.38 -14.21 8.96
N LEU A 214 -1.08 -14.03 9.17
CA LEU A 214 -0.35 -14.68 10.26
C LEU A 214 -0.57 -14.03 11.64
N ILE A 215 -0.99 -12.76 11.69
CA ILE A 215 -1.26 -12.04 12.95
C ILE A 215 -2.75 -12.00 13.33
N LEU A 216 -3.62 -12.41 12.40
CA LEU A 216 -5.05 -12.69 12.65
C LEU A 216 -5.23 -14.08 13.25
#